data_AF-A0A1J0GGF8-F1
#
_entry.id   AF-A0A1J0GGF8-F1
#
_cell.length_a   1.000
_cell.length_b   1.000
_cell.length_c   1.000
_cell.angle_alpha   90.00
_cell.angle_beta   90.00
_cell.angle_gamma   90.00
#
_symmetry.space_group_name_H-M   'P 1'
#
loop_
_entity.id
_entity.type
_entity.pdbx_description
1 polymer ?
#
loop_
_entity_poly.entity_id
_entity_poly.type
_entity_poly.pdbx_seq_one_letter_code
_entity_poly.pdbx_strand_id
1 'polypeptide(L)'
;MNKSEIIIKGLPVKTNRLESGDVNLLFKIGTYDNMESVYRVVVKKDYWRDAVVGMEDVNYFVIKGELKACVNRTGTPFISVEATSIKIFHLLKDENGQIDLNYEMPTGTDEIMDITKLVNENEGMSLKRSKNKALNYMKNNNKFNKPIVVKKGSLVIVSGHDQYAAAQELGINNVPVSYSDS
;
A
#
# COMPACT_ATOMS: atom_id res chain seq x y z
N MET A 1 -16.85 -6.72 21.88
CA MET A 1 -16.45 -5.31 21.67
C MET A 1 -16.21 -5.12 20.17
N ASN A 2 -16.89 -4.18 19.53
CA ASN A 2 -16.58 -3.80 18.15
C ASN A 2 -15.17 -3.20 18.13
N LYS A 3 -14.20 -3.94 17.60
CA LYS A 3 -12.88 -3.41 17.31
C LYS A 3 -12.98 -2.61 16.02
N SER A 4 -12.92 -1.29 16.12
CA SER A 4 -12.87 -0.43 14.94
C SER A 4 -11.48 -0.52 14.34
N GLU A 5 -11.37 -1.20 13.21
CA GLU A 5 -10.14 -1.31 12.44
C GLU A 5 -10.02 -0.13 11.46
N ILE A 6 -8.80 0.32 11.19
CA ILE A 6 -8.49 1.32 10.16
C ILE A 6 -7.33 0.84 9.30
N ILE A 7 -7.33 1.27 8.04
CA ILE A 7 -6.20 1.14 7.13
C ILE A 7 -5.62 2.54 6.89
N ILE A 8 -4.37 2.74 7.31
CA ILE A 8 -3.60 3.97 7.08
C ILE A 8 -2.65 3.70 5.92
N LYS A 9 -2.63 4.62 4.96
CA LYS A 9 -1.75 4.55 3.80
C LYS A 9 -0.99 5.87 3.66
N GLY A 10 0.26 5.80 3.22
CA GLY A 10 1.04 6.99 2.88
C GLY A 10 2.41 7.04 3.52
N LEU A 11 2.93 8.25 3.62
CA LEU A 11 4.21 8.56 4.24
C LEU A 11 3.99 9.15 5.63
N PRO A 12 4.69 8.65 6.67
CA PRO A 12 4.68 9.29 7.96
C PRO A 12 5.40 10.64 7.86
N VAL A 13 4.79 11.69 8.41
CA VAL A 13 5.44 13.00 8.56
C VAL A 13 6.52 12.99 9.65
N LYS A 14 6.46 12.01 10.56
CA LYS A 14 7.46 11.83 11.60
C LYS A 14 7.53 10.37 12.03
N THR A 15 8.75 9.90 12.29
CA THR A 15 9.04 8.56 12.81
C THR A 15 9.87 8.69 14.07
N ASN A 16 9.43 8.09 15.18
CA ASN A 16 10.16 8.08 16.45
C ASN A 16 10.23 6.67 17.00
N ARG A 17 11.42 6.20 17.38
CA ARG A 17 11.57 4.94 18.11
C ARG A 17 11.39 5.20 19.61
N LEU A 18 10.58 4.38 20.26
CA LEU A 18 10.31 4.43 21.70
C LEU A 18 11.36 3.62 22.45
N GLU A 19 11.48 3.84 23.77
CA GLU A 19 12.40 3.08 24.65
C GLU A 19 12.11 1.57 24.64
N SER A 20 10.85 1.17 24.45
CA SER A 20 10.46 -0.24 24.26
C SER A 20 11.01 -0.87 22.98
N GLY A 21 11.53 -0.08 22.06
CA GLY A 21 11.92 -0.48 20.70
C GLY A 21 10.77 -0.44 19.70
N ASP A 22 9.53 -0.15 20.15
CA ASP A 22 8.39 0.11 19.28
C ASP A 22 8.61 1.39 18.47
N VAL A 23 7.89 1.51 17.36
CA VAL A 23 8.00 2.66 16.46
C VAL A 23 6.70 3.42 16.41
N ASN A 24 6.79 4.72 16.65
CA ASN A 24 5.69 5.67 16.57
C ASN A 24 5.78 6.45 15.25
N LEU A 25 4.82 6.22 14.36
CA LEU A 25 4.67 6.89 13.08
C LEU A 25 3.52 7.91 13.17
N LEU A 26 3.78 9.15 12.78
CA LEU A 26 2.75 10.18 12.67
C LEU A 26 2.33 10.34 11.21
N PHE A 27 1.06 10.17 10.92
CA PHE A 27 0.50 10.39 9.58
C PHE A 27 -0.40 11.62 9.60
N LYS A 28 -0.12 12.60 8.74
CA LYS A 28 -0.99 13.78 8.59
C LYS A 28 -2.26 13.38 7.83
N ILE A 29 -3.40 13.73 8.40
CA ILE A 29 -4.73 13.48 7.83
C ILE A 29 -5.18 14.71 7.04
N GLY A 30 -5.00 15.88 7.64
CA GLY A 30 -5.42 17.15 7.08
C GLY A 30 -5.13 18.31 8.03
N THR A 31 -5.48 19.51 7.58
CA THR A 31 -5.43 20.72 8.42
C THR A 31 -6.86 21.24 8.59
N TYR A 32 -7.28 21.39 9.85
CA TYR A 32 -8.60 21.90 10.22
C TYR A 32 -8.40 23.04 11.20
N ASP A 33 -9.03 24.19 10.96
CA ASP A 33 -8.92 25.39 11.81
C ASP A 33 -7.46 25.76 12.17
N ASN A 34 -6.57 25.71 11.16
CA ASN A 34 -5.11 25.93 11.29
C ASN A 34 -4.36 24.93 12.20
N MET A 35 -4.99 23.82 12.58
CA MET A 35 -4.38 22.72 13.32
C MET A 35 -4.20 21.48 12.45
N GLU A 36 -3.03 20.85 12.52
CA GLU A 36 -2.79 19.58 11.84
C GLU A 36 -3.45 18.43 12.61
N SER A 37 -4.31 17.68 11.93
CA SER A 37 -4.85 16.43 12.44
C SER A 37 -3.95 15.29 12.00
N VAL A 38 -3.53 14.45 12.96
CA VAL A 38 -2.60 13.35 12.72
C VAL A 38 -3.11 12.05 13.33
N TYR A 39 -2.85 10.92 12.66
CA TYR A 39 -2.89 9.62 13.29
C TYR A 39 -1.57 9.33 13.97
N ARG A 40 -1.63 8.88 15.22
CA ARG A 40 -0.48 8.31 15.91
C ARG A 40 -0.49 6.79 15.77
N VAL A 41 0.39 6.23 14.97
CA VAL A 41 0.44 4.80 14.69
C VAL A 41 1.59 4.17 15.46
N VAL A 42 1.29 3.21 16.34
CA VAL A 42 2.27 2.46 17.12
C VAL A 42 2.47 1.09 16.47
N VAL A 43 3.69 0.84 16.00
CA VAL A 43 4.12 -0.42 15.42
C VAL A 43 5.01 -1.13 16.43
N LYS A 44 4.64 -2.36 16.82
CA LYS A 44 5.45 -3.16 17.74
C LYS A 44 6.83 -3.44 17.16
N LYS A 45 7.84 -3.50 18.01
CA LYS A 45 9.24 -3.76 17.64
C LYS A 45 9.39 -4.92 16.65
N ASP A 46 8.73 -6.05 16.90
CA ASP A 46 8.86 -7.25 16.06
C ASP A 46 8.28 -7.02 14.66
N TYR A 47 7.07 -6.45 14.58
CA TYR A 47 6.46 -6.08 13.29
C TYR A 47 7.28 -5.05 12.54
N TRP A 48 7.86 -4.08 13.24
CA TRP A 48 8.74 -3.10 12.60
C TRP A 48 9.99 -3.76 12.05
N ARG A 49 10.66 -4.60 12.84
CA ARG A 49 11.87 -5.31 12.42
C ARG A 49 11.60 -6.11 11.17
N ASP A 50 10.55 -6.92 11.17
CA ASP A 50 10.21 -7.81 10.06
C ASP A 50 9.82 -7.01 8.81
N ALA A 51 9.15 -5.86 8.97
CA ALA A 51 8.74 -5.01 7.86
C ALA A 51 9.89 -4.24 7.19
N VAL A 52 11.00 -3.96 7.89
CA VAL A 52 12.12 -3.18 7.33
C VAL A 52 13.31 -4.05 6.89
N VAL A 53 13.26 -5.37 7.10
CA VAL A 53 14.35 -6.27 6.68
C VAL A 53 14.55 -6.15 5.16
N GLY A 54 15.79 -5.83 4.75
CA GLY A 54 16.16 -5.74 3.34
C GLY A 54 15.66 -4.48 2.62
N MET A 55 15.18 -3.47 3.35
CA MET A 55 14.73 -2.20 2.75
C MET A 55 15.80 -1.12 2.87
N GLU A 56 16.29 -0.65 1.71
CA GLU A 56 17.25 0.46 1.63
C GLU A 56 16.56 1.82 1.50
N ASP A 57 15.44 1.89 0.76
CA ASP A 57 14.68 3.13 0.52
C ASP A 57 13.16 2.92 0.68
N VAL A 58 12.65 3.21 1.88
CA VAL A 58 11.22 3.10 2.21
C VAL A 58 10.48 4.38 1.86
N ASN A 59 9.37 4.29 1.11
CA ASN A 59 8.59 5.48 0.80
C ASN A 59 7.06 5.33 0.82
N TYR A 60 6.51 4.18 1.22
CA TYR A 60 5.07 4.08 1.43
C TYR A 60 4.67 2.99 2.40
N PHE A 61 3.78 3.33 3.32
CA PHE A 61 3.28 2.43 4.34
C PHE A 61 1.82 2.08 4.06
N VAL A 62 1.48 0.81 4.23
CA VAL A 62 0.09 0.34 4.35
C VAL A 62 -0.02 -0.37 5.69
N ILE A 63 -0.73 0.26 6.62
CA ILE A 63 -0.83 -0.20 8.00
C ILE A 63 -2.30 -0.48 8.32
N LYS A 64 -2.58 -1.72 8.72
CA LYS A 64 -3.86 -2.07 9.36
C LYS A 64 -3.67 -2.00 10.87
N GLY A 65 -4.63 -1.42 11.58
CA GLY A 65 -4.55 -1.35 13.03
C GLY A 65 -5.87 -1.10 13.72
N GLU A 66 -5.86 -1.29 15.03
CA GLU A 66 -7.00 -1.05 15.92
C GLU A 66 -6.99 0.40 16.42
N LEU A 67 -8.13 1.07 16.28
CA LEU A 67 -8.32 2.45 16.73
C LEU A 67 -8.44 2.53 18.25
N LYS A 68 -7.77 3.52 18.84
CA LYS A 68 -7.86 3.90 20.25
C LYS A 68 -8.04 5.40 20.36
N ALA A 69 -9.19 5.83 20.88
CA ALA A 69 -9.38 7.23 21.27
C ALA A 69 -8.54 7.51 22.51
N CYS A 70 -7.75 8.59 22.49
CA CYS A 70 -6.83 8.95 23.55
C CYS A 70 -6.93 10.44 23.84
N VAL A 71 -6.52 10.84 25.04
CA VAL A 71 -6.37 12.24 25.44
C VAL A 71 -4.96 12.42 25.98
N ASN A 72 -4.27 13.45 25.53
CA ASN A 72 -2.91 13.74 26.01
C ASN A 72 -2.94 14.42 27.39
N ARG A 73 -1.77 14.70 27.97
CA ARG A 73 -1.67 15.35 29.29
C ARG A 73 -2.25 16.77 29.34
N THR A 74 -2.37 17.44 28.20
CA THR A 74 -2.95 18.79 28.10
C THR A 74 -4.46 18.77 27.81
N GLY A 75 -5.10 17.60 27.82
CA GLY A 75 -6.54 17.48 27.54
C GLY A 75 -6.90 17.45 26.05
N THR A 76 -5.92 17.42 25.15
CA THR A 76 -6.15 17.39 23.70
C THR A 76 -6.46 15.95 23.24
N PRO A 77 -7.63 15.70 22.61
CA PRO A 77 -7.96 14.39 22.08
C PRO A 77 -7.13 14.07 20.84
N PHE A 78 -6.78 12.80 20.67
CA PHE A 78 -6.12 12.29 19.47
C PHE A 78 -6.50 10.83 19.23
N ILE A 79 -6.32 10.37 17.99
CA ILE A 79 -6.52 8.96 17.63
C ILE A 79 -5.16 8.27 17.59
N SER A 80 -5.03 7.24 18.41
CA SER A 80 -3.94 6.28 18.33
C SER A 80 -4.39 5.06 17.54
N VAL A 81 -3.47 4.47 16.77
CA VAL A 81 -3.70 3.23 16.03
C VAL A 81 -2.62 2.24 16.46
N GLU A 82 -3.03 1.11 17.02
CA GLU A 82 -2.11 0.00 17.28
C GLU A 82 -2.04 -0.88 16.03
N ALA A 83 -0.87 -0.91 15.39
CA ALA A 83 -0.68 -1.67 14.16
C ALA A 83 -0.82 -3.17 14.44
N THR A 84 -1.71 -3.81 13.70
CA THR A 84 -1.88 -5.27 13.67
C THR A 84 -1.20 -5.88 12.46
N SER A 85 -0.96 -5.07 11.42
CA SER A 85 -0.19 -5.44 10.24
C SER A 85 0.46 -4.20 9.64
N ILE A 86 1.68 -4.34 9.17
CA ILE A 86 2.42 -3.31 8.45
C ILE A 86 2.98 -3.94 7.18
N LYS A 87 2.75 -3.27 6.05
CA LYS A 87 3.45 -3.51 4.81
C LYS A 87 4.10 -2.22 4.36
N ILE A 88 5.34 -2.34 3.91
CA ILE A 88 6.11 -1.23 3.42
C ILE A 88 6.43 -1.51 1.96
N PHE A 89 6.22 -0.51 1.12
CA PHE A 89 6.47 -0.61 -0.30
C PHE A 89 7.47 0.46 -0.72
N HIS A 90 8.26 0.10 -1.74
CA HIS A 90 9.04 1.04 -2.51
C HIS A 90 8.23 1.42 -3.74
N LEU A 91 7.75 2.66 -3.76
CA LEU A 91 6.97 3.23 -4.84
C LEU A 91 7.82 4.15 -5.69
N LEU A 92 7.72 3.99 -7.00
CA LEU A 92 8.28 4.98 -7.89
C LEU A 92 7.45 6.26 -7.80
N LYS A 93 8.15 7.38 -7.70
CA LYS A 93 7.55 8.70 -7.72
C LYS A 93 7.34 9.11 -9.17
N ASP A 94 6.26 9.82 -9.45
CA ASP A 94 6.07 10.48 -10.74
C ASP A 94 7.07 11.62 -10.94
N GLU A 95 7.01 12.29 -12.10
CA GLU A 95 7.87 13.43 -12.45
C GLU A 95 7.76 14.59 -11.45
N ASN A 96 6.68 14.67 -10.67
CA ASN A 96 6.43 15.66 -9.64
C ASN A 96 6.84 15.19 -8.23
N GLY A 97 7.44 14.01 -8.10
CA GLY A 97 7.85 13.44 -6.82
C GLY A 97 6.69 12.84 -6.00
N GLN A 98 5.48 12.74 -6.56
CA GLN A 98 4.30 12.19 -5.90
C GLN A 98 4.16 10.69 -6.14
N ILE A 99 3.56 10.03 -5.17
CA ILE A 99 3.23 8.61 -5.25
C ILE A 99 1.83 8.49 -5.82
N ASP A 100 1.72 8.03 -7.07
CA ASP A 100 0.43 7.73 -7.69
C ASP A 100 -0.08 6.34 -7.24
N LEU A 101 -0.74 6.32 -6.08
CA LEU A 101 -1.57 5.20 -5.67
C LEU A 101 -3.03 5.63 -5.60
N ASN A 102 -3.63 5.80 -6.78
CA ASN A 102 -5.05 6.06 -6.89
C ASN A 102 -5.93 4.89 -6.44
N TYR A 103 -5.40 3.68 -6.20
CA TYR A 103 -6.19 2.49 -5.88
C TYR A 103 -5.88 1.85 -4.52
N GLU A 104 -6.82 1.08 -3.99
CA GLU A 104 -6.60 0.24 -2.82
C GLU A 104 -5.79 -1.02 -3.18
N MET A 105 -4.77 -1.30 -2.36
CA MET A 105 -3.92 -2.47 -2.52
C MET A 105 -4.71 -3.79 -2.38
N PRO A 106 -4.62 -4.71 -3.35
CA PRO A 106 -5.17 -6.05 -3.15
C PRO A 106 -4.40 -6.81 -2.08
N THR A 107 -5.09 -7.76 -1.44
CA THR A 107 -4.45 -8.67 -0.50
C THR A 107 -3.48 -9.58 -1.26
N GLY A 108 -2.33 -9.90 -0.66
CA GLY A 108 -1.32 -10.74 -1.27
C GLY A 108 -0.31 -10.02 -2.17
N THR A 109 -0.36 -8.68 -2.26
CA THR A 109 0.72 -7.93 -2.92
C THR A 109 2.03 -8.07 -2.14
N ASP A 110 3.09 -8.44 -2.86
CA ASP A 110 4.46 -8.49 -2.36
C ASP A 110 5.21 -7.20 -2.70
N GLU A 111 5.00 -6.66 -3.90
CA GLU A 111 5.69 -5.45 -4.38
C GLU A 111 4.74 -4.59 -5.24
N ILE A 112 5.06 -3.31 -5.38
CA ILE A 112 4.43 -2.43 -6.37
C ILE A 112 5.51 -2.10 -7.39
N MET A 113 5.19 -2.32 -8.65
CA MET A 113 6.18 -2.24 -9.72
C MET A 113 5.67 -1.38 -10.87
N ASP A 114 6.59 -0.71 -11.55
CA ASP A 114 6.33 -0.11 -12.84
C ASP A 114 5.81 -1.18 -13.80
N ILE A 115 4.64 -0.94 -14.39
CA ILE A 115 4.00 -1.85 -15.33
C ILE A 115 4.91 -2.12 -16.55
N THR A 116 5.79 -1.19 -16.90
CA THR A 116 6.75 -1.32 -18.00
C THR A 116 7.87 -2.33 -17.72
N LYS A 117 8.12 -2.69 -16.46
CA LYS A 117 9.10 -3.73 -16.08
C LYS A 117 8.57 -5.14 -16.25
N LEU A 118 7.24 -5.30 -16.38
CA LEU A 118 6.62 -6.61 -16.50
C LEU A 118 6.73 -7.15 -17.93
N VAL A 119 7.06 -8.43 -18.05
CA VAL A 119 7.19 -9.10 -19.36
C VAL A 119 5.92 -9.89 -19.65
N ASN A 120 5.15 -9.45 -20.64
CA ASN A 120 3.95 -10.15 -21.10
C ASN A 120 4.24 -10.98 -22.35
N GLU A 121 4.62 -12.25 -22.17
CA GLU A 121 4.85 -13.16 -23.32
C GLU A 121 3.56 -13.53 -24.09
N ASN A 122 2.39 -13.16 -23.55
CA ASN A 122 1.07 -13.50 -24.08
C ASN A 122 0.35 -12.31 -24.75
N GLU A 123 1.07 -11.32 -25.30
CA GLU A 123 0.51 -10.10 -25.91
C GLU A 123 -0.55 -10.37 -27.01
N GLY A 124 -0.51 -11.52 -27.69
CA GLY A 124 -1.48 -11.92 -28.71
C GLY A 124 -2.76 -12.60 -28.20
N MET A 125 -2.90 -12.82 -26.88
CA MET A 125 -4.04 -13.55 -26.33
C MET A 125 -5.31 -12.68 -26.32
N SER A 126 -6.42 -13.20 -26.84
CA SER A 126 -7.70 -12.48 -26.81
C SER A 126 -8.26 -12.40 -25.39
N LEU A 127 -8.05 -11.25 -24.73
CA LEU A 127 -8.50 -10.97 -23.36
C LEU A 127 -9.71 -10.02 -23.31
N LYS A 128 -10.38 -9.75 -24.43
CA LYS A 128 -11.40 -8.68 -24.52
C LYS A 128 -12.46 -8.75 -23.40
N ARG A 129 -12.99 -9.95 -23.11
CA ARG A 129 -14.03 -10.14 -22.10
C ARG A 129 -13.49 -10.05 -20.67
N SER A 130 -12.35 -10.70 -20.39
CA SER A 130 -11.73 -10.69 -19.04
C SER A 130 -11.18 -9.31 -18.70
N LYS A 131 -10.51 -8.64 -19.65
CA LYS A 131 -10.05 -7.25 -19.52
C LYS A 131 -11.21 -6.30 -19.20
N ASN A 132 -12.31 -6.35 -19.94
CA ASN A 132 -13.47 -5.48 -19.67
C ASN A 132 -14.05 -5.71 -18.27
N LYS A 133 -14.05 -6.96 -17.79
CA LYS A 133 -14.46 -7.28 -16.42
C LYS A 133 -13.50 -6.67 -15.40
N ALA A 134 -12.18 -6.78 -15.62
CA ALA A 134 -11.17 -6.18 -14.76
C ALA A 134 -11.26 -4.64 -14.75
N LEU A 135 -11.41 -4.00 -15.91
CA LEU A 135 -11.63 -2.56 -16.06
C LEU A 135 -12.83 -2.08 -15.25
N ASN A 136 -13.98 -2.74 -15.41
CA ASN A 136 -15.19 -2.36 -14.67
C ASN A 136 -15.00 -2.56 -13.16
N TYR A 137 -14.32 -3.62 -12.74
CA TYR A 137 -14.02 -3.84 -11.33
C TYR A 137 -13.13 -2.73 -10.76
N MET A 138 -12.06 -2.36 -11.46
CA MET A 138 -11.14 -1.30 -11.06
C MET A 138 -11.84 0.05 -10.99
N LYS A 139 -12.61 0.42 -12.01
CA LYS A 139 -13.37 1.70 -12.03
C LYS A 139 -14.38 1.79 -10.89
N ASN A 140 -15.08 0.69 -10.58
CA ASN A 140 -16.15 0.71 -9.58
C ASN A 140 -15.64 0.61 -8.14
N ASN A 141 -14.54 -0.11 -7.91
CA ASN A 141 -14.02 -0.38 -6.56
C ASN A 141 -12.73 0.37 -6.24
N ASN A 142 -12.18 1.08 -7.22
CA ASN A 142 -10.90 1.77 -7.13
C ASN A 142 -9.79 0.83 -6.60
N LYS A 143 -9.75 -0.41 -7.11
CA LYS A 143 -8.94 -1.51 -6.58
C LYS A 143 -8.68 -2.59 -7.63
N PHE A 144 -7.49 -3.18 -7.58
CA PHE A 144 -7.20 -4.43 -8.30
C PHE A 144 -7.91 -5.59 -7.62
N ASN A 145 -8.50 -6.51 -8.39
CA ASN A 145 -9.14 -7.69 -7.78
C ASN A 145 -8.12 -8.58 -7.07
N LYS A 146 -6.95 -8.75 -7.68
CA LYS A 146 -5.78 -9.50 -7.18
C LYS A 146 -4.51 -8.85 -7.72
N PRO A 147 -3.34 -9.04 -7.06
CA PRO A 147 -2.07 -8.66 -7.66
C PRO A 147 -1.81 -9.44 -8.96
N ILE A 148 -0.98 -8.87 -9.83
CA ILE A 148 -0.44 -9.55 -11.02
C ILE A 148 0.62 -10.54 -10.54
N VAL A 149 0.53 -11.80 -10.96
CA VAL A 149 1.48 -12.82 -10.52
C VAL A 149 2.64 -12.89 -11.50
N VAL A 150 3.87 -12.74 -11.01
CA VAL A 150 5.08 -12.76 -11.83
C VAL A 150 6.13 -13.74 -11.31
N LYS A 151 6.97 -14.26 -12.21
CA LYS A 151 8.17 -15.02 -11.83
C LYS A 151 9.19 -14.09 -11.19
N LYS A 152 9.71 -14.47 -10.03
CA LYS A 152 10.78 -13.72 -9.36
C LYS A 152 12.03 -13.71 -10.24
N GLY A 153 12.62 -12.54 -10.45
CA GLY A 153 13.80 -12.35 -11.31
C GLY A 153 13.44 -11.99 -12.76
N SER A 154 12.73 -12.85 -13.50
CA SER A 154 12.42 -12.57 -14.92
C SER A 154 11.24 -11.61 -15.13
N LEU A 155 10.40 -11.41 -14.11
CA LEU A 155 9.21 -10.54 -14.14
C LEU A 155 8.20 -10.90 -15.24
N VAL A 156 8.26 -12.15 -15.74
CA VAL A 156 7.29 -12.68 -16.69
C VAL A 156 5.95 -12.89 -15.99
N ILE A 157 4.88 -12.38 -16.58
CA ILE A 157 3.51 -12.52 -16.08
C ILE A 157 3.08 -13.99 -16.19
N VAL A 158 2.80 -14.60 -15.04
CA VAL A 158 2.28 -15.98 -14.93
C VAL A 158 0.75 -15.96 -14.86
N SER A 159 0.17 -14.95 -14.19
CA SER A 159 -1.28 -14.78 -14.14
C SER A 159 -1.67 -13.32 -13.90
N GLY A 160 -2.93 -12.97 -14.18
CA GLY A 160 -3.42 -11.60 -14.07
C GLY A 160 -3.20 -10.75 -15.33
N HIS A 161 -3.06 -11.37 -16.50
CA HIS A 161 -2.94 -10.67 -17.80
C HIS A 161 -4.12 -9.72 -18.07
N ASP A 162 -5.32 -10.04 -17.56
CA ASP A 162 -6.50 -9.18 -17.64
C ASP A 162 -6.39 -7.93 -16.76
N GLN A 163 -5.84 -8.07 -15.54
CA GLN A 163 -5.53 -6.93 -14.66
C GLN A 163 -4.44 -6.06 -15.27
N TYR A 164 -3.40 -6.67 -15.85
CA TYR A 164 -2.33 -5.98 -16.56
C TYR A 164 -2.88 -5.15 -17.73
N ALA A 165 -3.65 -5.78 -18.63
CA ALA A 165 -4.22 -5.09 -19.79
C ALA A 165 -5.21 -3.98 -19.37
N ALA A 166 -5.97 -4.18 -18.29
CA ALA A 166 -6.86 -3.17 -17.74
C ALA A 166 -6.07 -1.98 -17.17
N ALA A 167 -4.98 -2.25 -16.45
CA ALA A 167 -4.11 -1.22 -15.89
C ALA A 167 -3.46 -0.36 -16.99
N GLN A 168 -2.98 -0.99 -18.08
CA GLN A 168 -2.46 -0.27 -19.26
C GLN A 168 -3.52 0.66 -19.86
N GLU A 169 -4.75 0.19 -20.05
CA GLU A 169 -5.84 1.00 -20.63
C GLU A 169 -6.30 2.13 -19.70
N LEU A 170 -6.11 1.99 -18.39
CA LEU A 170 -6.38 3.04 -17.41
C LEU A 170 -5.20 4.01 -17.21
N GLY A 171 -4.05 3.77 -17.86
CA GLY A 171 -2.84 4.58 -17.65
C GLY A 171 -2.23 4.42 -16.26
N ILE A 172 -2.46 3.28 -15.59
CA ILE A 172 -1.89 3.00 -14.27
C ILE A 172 -0.46 2.51 -14.45
N ASN A 173 0.51 3.34 -14.06
CA ASN A 173 1.93 3.03 -14.20
C ASN A 173 2.46 2.11 -13.09
N ASN A 174 1.91 2.21 -11.88
CA ASN A 174 2.34 1.41 -10.73
C ASN A 174 1.32 0.32 -10.46
N VAL A 175 1.70 -0.95 -10.58
CA VAL A 175 0.79 -2.10 -10.43
C VAL A 175 1.20 -3.00 -9.26
N PRO A 176 0.22 -3.59 -8.54
CA PRO A 176 0.52 -4.53 -7.47
C PRO A 176 0.93 -5.88 -8.05
N VAL A 177 2.07 -6.41 -7.62
CA VAL A 177 2.60 -7.70 -8.02
C VAL A 177 2.77 -8.64 -6.83
N SER A 178 2.62 -9.93 -7.10
CA SER A 178 2.96 -11.02 -6.19
C SER A 178 3.89 -11.98 -6.89
N TYR A 179 4.86 -12.52 -6.18
CA TYR A 179 5.81 -13.47 -6.75
C TYR A 179 5.22 -14.88 -6.75
N SER A 180 5.34 -15.58 -7.88
CA SER A 180 5.17 -17.03 -7.88
C SER A 180 6.46 -17.68 -7.41
N ASP A 181 6.37 -18.51 -6.36
CA ASP A 181 7.39 -19.51 -6.06
C ASP A 181 7.50 -20.40 -7.30
N SER A 182 8.56 -20.20 -8.09
CA SER A 182 8.87 -20.99 -9.28
C SER A 182 9.86 -22.07 -8.91
#